data_AF-A0A932LH29-F1
#
_entry.id   AF-A0A932LH29-F1
#
_cell.length_a   1.000
_cell.length_b   1.000
_cell.length_c   1.000
_cell.angle_alpha   90.00
_cell.angle_beta   90.00
_cell.angle_gamma   90.00
#
_symmetry.space_group_name_H-M   'P 1'
#
loop_
_entity.id
_entity.type
_entity.pdbx_description
1 polymer ?
#
loop_
_entity_poly.entity_id
_entity_poly.type
_entity_poly.pdbx_seq_one_letter_code
_entity_poly.pdbx_strand_id
1 'polypeptide(L)' 'MRLFQNLIGNALKFRGEAAPRVEVRAEQREYEWLYSVRDNGVGFEPENAQRIFGIFQYP' A
#
# COMPACT_ATOMS: atom_id res chain seq x y z
N MET A 1 -12.94 4.87 -5.04
CA MET A 1 -11.81 5.68 -5.57
C MET A 1 -10.77 6.10 -4.51
N ARG A 2 -11.12 6.26 -3.22
CA ARG A 2 -10.17 6.71 -2.16
C ARG A 2 -9.04 5.74 -1.81
N LEU A 3 -9.21 4.43 -2.04
CA LEU A 3 -8.21 3.42 -1.66
C LEU A 3 -6.85 3.65 -2.34
N PHE A 4 -6.82 3.74 -3.68
CA PHE A 4 -5.58 3.98 -4.42
C PHE A 4 -4.94 5.32 -4.03
N GLN A 5 -5.73 6.37 -3.83
CA GLN A 5 -5.23 7.66 -3.37
C GLN A 5 -4.55 7.56 -1.99
N ASN A 6 -5.14 6.80 -1.06
CA ASN A 6 -4.57 6.58 0.26
C ASN A 6 -3.25 5.78 0.18
N LEU A 7 -3.22 4.71 -0.62
CA LEU A 7 -2.01 3.88 -0.77
C LEU A 7 -0.88 4.65 -1.46
N ILE A 8 -1.18 5.35 -2.54
CA ILE A 8 -0.21 6.19 -3.26
C ILE A 8 0.27 7.34 -2.36
N GLY A 9 -0.65 7.98 -1.64
CA GLY A 9 -0.32 9.04 -0.68
C GLY A 9 0.61 8.55 0.43
N ASN A 10 0.37 7.35 0.96
CA ASN A 10 1.26 6.72 1.94
C ASN A 10 2.64 6.43 1.35
N ALA A 11 2.71 5.88 0.14
CA ALA A 11 3.99 5.60 -0.53
C ALA A 11 4.84 6.87 -0.73
N LEU A 12 4.21 8.00 -1.07
CA LEU A 12 4.91 9.29 -1.21
C LEU A 12 5.32 9.91 0.13
N LYS A 13 4.47 9.73 1.15
CA LYS A 13 4.69 10.22 2.52
C LYS A 13 5.86 9.49 3.19
N PHE A 14 5.94 8.18 3.03
CA PHE A 14 6.92 7.29 3.67
C PHE A 14 8.01 6.83 2.69
N ARG A 15 8.44 7.74 1.79
CA ARG A 15 9.53 7.48 0.83
C ARG A 15 10.90 7.36 1.52
N GLY A 16 11.79 6.60 0.91
CA GLY A 16 13.21 6.52 1.31
C GLY A 16 14.06 7.62 0.68
N GLU A 17 15.38 7.45 0.70
CA GLU A 17 16.34 8.40 0.11
C GLU A 17 16.34 8.37 -1.43
N ALA A 18 16.06 7.21 -2.02
CA ALA A 18 15.94 7.06 -3.46
C ALA A 18 14.68 7.79 -3.98
N ALA A 19 14.70 8.16 -5.27
CA ALA A 19 13.52 8.74 -5.91
C ALA A 19 12.30 7.79 -5.74
N PRO A 20 11.14 8.32 -5.33
CA PRO A 20 9.97 7.49 -5.03
C PRO A 20 9.46 6.84 -6.31
N ARG A 21 9.31 5.51 -6.26
CA ARG A 21 8.72 4.71 -7.32
C ARG A 21 7.54 3.97 -6.73
N VAL A 22 6.36 4.22 -7.29
CA VAL A 22 5.13 3.50 -6.96
C VAL A 22 4.66 2.75 -8.19
N GLU A 23 4.48 1.45 -8.04
CA GLU A 23 4.00 0.56 -9.09
C GLU A 23 2.58 0.08 -8.72
N VAL A 24 1.64 0.26 -9.63
CA VAL A 24 0.27 -0.25 -9.50
C VAL A 24 0.06 -1.33 -10.55
N ARG A 25 -0.35 -2.52 -10.12
CA ARG A 25 -0.71 -3.62 -11.03
C ARG A 25 -2.14 -4.07 -10.78
N ALA A 26 -2.76 -4.56 -11.84
CA ALA A 26 -4.05 -5.23 -11.81
C ALA A 26 -3.91 -6.56 -12.54
N GLU A 27 -4.28 -7.64 -11.88
CA GLU A 27 -4.28 -9.00 -12.43
C GLU A 27 -5.71 -9.52 -12.40
N GLN A 28 -6.25 -9.84 -13.58
CA GLN A 28 -7.54 -10.50 -13.67
C GLN A 28 -7.33 -11.98 -13.31
N ARG A 29 -8.05 -12.43 -12.29
CA ARG A 29 -8.18 -13.84 -11.90
C ARG A 29 -9.56 -14.34 -12.31
N GLU A 30 -9.80 -15.64 -12.15
CA GLU A 30 -10.99 -16.31 -12.67
C GLU A 30 -12.31 -15.65 -12.23
N TYR A 31 -12.39 -15.18 -10.97
CA TYR A 31 -13.59 -14.57 -10.40
C TYR A 31 -13.35 -13.20 -9.74
N GLU A 32 -12.14 -12.67 -9.81
CA GLU A 32 -11.75 -11.47 -9.07
C GLU A 32 -10.62 -10.70 -9.75
N TRP A 33 -10.38 -9.48 -9.25
CA TRP A 33 -9.21 -8.69 -9.62
C TRP A 33 -8.27 -8.58 -8.43
N LEU A 34 -7.01 -8.99 -8.62
CA LEU A 34 -5.96 -8.68 -7.68
C LEU A 34 -5.32 -7.34 -8.07
N TYR A 35 -5.47 -6.35 -7.20
CA TYR A 35 -4.73 -5.09 -7.31
C TYR A 35 -3.54 -5.11 -6.35
N SER A 36 -2.37 -4.69 -6.82
CA SER A 36 -1.20 -4.48 -5.97
C SER A 36 -0.65 -3.07 -6.13
N VAL A 37 -0.23 -2.48 -5.02
CA VAL A 37 0.49 -1.20 -4.97
C VAL A 37 1.80 -1.47 -4.24
N ARG A 38 2.91 -1.27 -4.93
CA ARG A 38 4.26 -1.51 -4.41
C ARG A 38 5.07 -0.23 -4.47
N ASP A 39 5.78 0.10 -3.42
CA ASP A 39 6.72 1.22 -3.38
C ASP A 39 8.13 0.79 -2.98
N ASN A 40 9.09 1.71 -3.14
CA ASN A 40 10.48 1.58 -2.70
C ASN A 40 10.77 2.47 -1.47
N GLY A 41 9.75 2.68 -0.61
CA GLY A 41 9.86 3.46 0.61
C GLY A 41 10.63 2.73 1.71
N VAL A 42 10.55 3.29 2.92
CA VAL A 42 11.30 2.77 4.08
C VAL A 42 10.79 1.42 4.61
N GLY A 43 9.61 0.99 4.17
CA GLY A 43 8.96 -0.21 4.67
C GLY A 43 8.52 -0.08 6.14
N PHE A 44 8.11 -1.20 6.73
CA PHE A 44 7.83 -1.32 8.15
C PHE A 44 8.06 -2.77 8.59
N GLU A 45 8.45 -2.95 9.85
CA GLU A 45 8.61 -4.30 10.42
C GLU A 45 7.25 -5.03 10.46
N PRO A 46 7.18 -6.32 10.04
CA PRO A 46 5.92 -7.07 9.95
C PRO A 46 5.09 -7.06 11.25
N GLU A 47 5.73 -7.02 12.41
CA GLU A 47 5.08 -6.99 13.73
C GLU A 47 4.26 -5.71 13.94
N ASN A 48 4.61 -4.62 13.25
CA ASN A 48 3.86 -3.37 13.30
C ASN A 48 2.62 -3.36 12.38
N ALA A 49 2.45 -4.36 11.51
CA ALA A 49 1.37 -4.38 10.52
C ALA A 49 -0.02 -4.27 11.17
N GLN A 50 -0.26 -5.01 12.26
CA GLN A 50 -1.54 -4.97 12.98
C GLN A 50 -1.81 -3.60 13.61
N ARG A 51 -0.78 -2.89 14.09
CA ARG A 51 -0.95 -1.55 14.64
C ARG A 51 -1.22 -0.51 13.55
N ILE A 52 -0.56 -0.63 12.40
CA ILE A 52 -0.68 0.30 11.27
C ILE A 52 -2.05 0.15 10.59
N PHE A 53 -2.52 -1.09 10.39
CA PHE A 53 -3.75 -1.39 9.65
C PHE A 53 -4.95 -1.77 10.52
N GLY A 54 -4.75 -2.14 11.78
CA GLY A 54 -5.84 -2.52 12.71
C GLY A 54 -6.73 -1.36 13.13
N ILE A 55 -6.30 -0.11 12.92
CA ILE A 55 -7.12 1.09 13.21
C ILE A 55 -8.29 1.23 12.21
N PHE A 56 -8.29 0.49 11.10
CA PHE A 56 -9.41 0.46 10.15
C PHE A 56 -10.50 -0.58 10.49
N GLN A 57 -10.40 -1.26 11.64
CA GLN A 57 -11.47 -2.08 12.18
C GLN A 57 -12.38 -1.20 13.05
N TYR A 58 -13.38 -0.56 12.45
CA TYR A 58 -14.60 -0.23 13.20
C TYR A 58 -15.66 -1.29 12.89
N PRO A 59 -16.50 -1.66 13.88
CA PRO A 59 -17.47 -2.76 13.80
C PRO A 59 -18.55 -2.55 12.74
#